data_AF-A0AAW1Q642-F1
#
_entry.id   AF-A0AAW1Q642-F1
#
_cell.length_a   1.000
_cell.length_b   1.000
_cell.length_c   1.000
_cell.angle_alpha   90.00
_cell.angle_beta   90.00
_cell.angle_gamma   90.00
#
_symmetry.space_group_name_H-M   'P 1'
#
loop_
_entity.id
_entity.type
_entity.pdbx_description
1 polymer ?
#
loop_
_entity_poly.entity_id
_entity_poly.type
_entity_poly.pdbx_seq_one_letter_code
_entity_poly.pdbx_strand_id
1 'polypeptide(L)'
;MNQPLRTTQDVVAAIGRPGKPSKAKGKGLKQIHPAKRVFQALRIAVNDELGVLERALPAAIRCLAPRGRLAVISFHSLEDRIVKQAFRLAAGTAREAENNQNPRSRSAKLRAIQKL
;
A
#
# COMPACT_ATOMS: atom_id res chain seq x y z
N MET A 1 -1.49 22.16 25.53
CA MET A 1 -2.71 21.75 24.81
C MET A 1 -2.74 20.23 24.79
N ASN A 2 -3.58 19.59 25.60
CA ASN A 2 -3.69 18.13 25.64
C ASN A 2 -5.17 17.73 25.61
N GLN A 3 -5.85 18.12 24.54
CA GLN A 3 -7.24 17.71 24.33
C GLN A 3 -7.25 16.36 23.58
N PRO A 4 -8.09 15.39 24.00
CA PRO A 4 -8.18 14.11 23.34
C PRO A 4 -8.75 14.26 21.92
N LEU A 5 -8.12 13.58 20.94
CA LEU A 5 -8.64 13.48 19.57
C LEU A 5 -9.79 12.46 19.55
N ARG A 6 -10.99 12.87 19.15
CA ARG A 6 -12.20 12.02 19.15
C ARG A 6 -12.75 11.75 17.77
N THR A 7 -12.51 12.66 16.83
CA THR A 7 -13.05 12.60 15.46
C THR A 7 -11.95 12.62 14.41
N THR A 8 -12.29 12.26 13.18
CA THR A 8 -11.35 12.41 12.05
C THR A 8 -11.04 13.87 11.76
N GLN A 9 -11.98 14.79 12.02
CA GLN A 9 -11.76 16.23 11.93
C GLN A 9 -10.71 16.72 12.95
N ASP A 10 -10.71 16.19 14.16
CA ASP A 10 -9.71 16.55 15.18
C ASP A 10 -8.30 16.18 14.73
N VAL A 11 -8.15 14.99 14.12
CA VAL A 11 -6.88 14.55 13.53
C VAL A 11 -6.46 15.46 12.37
N VAL A 12 -7.39 15.83 11.48
CA VAL A 12 -7.09 16.77 10.38
C VAL A 12 -6.66 18.13 10.92
N ALA A 13 -7.34 18.65 11.96
CA ALA A 13 -7.02 19.92 12.60
C ALA A 13 -5.64 19.89 13.25
N ALA A 14 -5.29 18.81 13.95
CA ALA A 14 -4.01 18.61 14.61
C ALA A 14 -2.83 18.52 13.60
N ILE A 15 -3.05 17.92 12.43
CA ILE A 15 -2.04 17.84 11.36
C ILE A 15 -1.79 19.21 10.70
N GLY A 16 -2.78 20.10 10.75
CA GLY A 16 -2.72 21.43 10.16
C GLY A 16 -2.86 21.43 8.64
N ARG A 17 -2.76 22.64 8.07
CA ARG A 17 -2.90 22.85 6.62
C ARG A 17 -1.61 22.43 5.89
N PRO A 18 -1.71 21.86 4.68
CA PRO A 18 -0.53 21.64 3.84
C PRO A 18 0.24 22.95 3.65
N GLY A 19 1.56 22.92 3.90
CA GLY A 19 2.45 24.05 3.63
C GLY A 19 2.50 24.43 2.15
N LYS A 20 3.00 25.63 1.83
CA LYS A 20 3.14 26.12 0.45
C LYS A 20 3.84 25.06 -0.43
N PRO A 21 3.36 24.82 -1.67
CA PRO A 21 4.01 23.88 -2.57
C PRO A 21 5.46 24.31 -2.79
N SER A 22 6.41 23.42 -2.54
CA SER A 22 7.82 23.69 -2.82
C SER A 22 8.02 23.85 -4.33
N LYS A 23 8.72 24.92 -4.75
CA LYS A 23 9.06 25.18 -6.16
C LYS A 23 9.83 24.02 -6.83
N ALA A 24 10.38 23.10 -6.03
CA ALA A 24 11.13 21.92 -6.46
C ALA A 24 10.27 20.74 -6.95
N LYS A 25 8.94 20.76 -6.78
CA LYS A 25 8.06 19.70 -7.31
C LYS A 25 7.56 20.10 -8.70
N GLY A 26 8.04 19.40 -9.71
CA GLY A 26 7.71 19.64 -11.12
C GLY A 26 6.21 19.83 -11.39
N LYS A 27 5.91 20.65 -12.40
CA LYS A 27 4.55 20.96 -12.89
C LYS A 27 3.75 19.66 -13.11
N GLY A 28 2.84 19.33 -12.18
CA GLY A 28 1.88 18.22 -12.36
C GLY A 28 1.56 17.39 -11.12
N LEU A 29 2.38 17.43 -10.07
CA LEU A 29 2.10 16.66 -8.84
C LEU A 29 1.10 17.40 -7.95
N LYS A 30 -0.19 17.03 -8.04
CA LYS A 30 -1.23 17.46 -7.09
C LYS A 30 -0.74 17.17 -5.66
N GLN A 31 -0.67 18.20 -4.83
CA GLN A 31 -0.25 18.06 -3.43
C GLN A 31 -1.28 17.18 -2.69
N ILE A 32 -0.85 15.99 -2.29
CA ILE A 32 -1.66 15.11 -1.45
C ILE A 32 -1.77 15.76 -0.07
N HIS A 33 -3.00 15.94 0.42
CA HIS A 33 -3.25 16.48 1.76
C HIS A 33 -2.48 15.64 2.81
N PRO A 34 -1.72 16.24 3.73
CA PRO A 34 -0.87 15.49 4.69
C PRO A 34 -1.67 14.49 5.51
N ALA A 35 -2.92 14.84 5.89
CA ALA A 35 -3.83 13.93 6.56
C ALA A 35 -4.04 12.60 5.83
N LYS A 36 -3.99 12.54 4.49
CA LYS A 36 -4.12 11.26 3.77
C LYS A 36 -3.00 10.28 4.13
N ARG A 37 -1.77 10.75 4.33
CA ARG A 37 -0.64 9.90 4.74
C ARG A 37 -0.77 9.47 6.20
N VAL A 38 -1.27 10.34 7.06
CA VAL A 38 -1.47 10.02 8.49
C VAL A 38 -2.59 9.00 8.66
N PHE A 39 -3.74 9.20 8.02
CA PHE A 39 -4.83 8.22 8.05
C PHE A 39 -4.41 6.89 7.42
N GLN A 40 -3.59 6.90 6.37
CA GLN A 40 -3.01 5.67 5.83
C GLN A 40 -2.15 4.95 6.88
N ALA A 41 -1.25 5.67 7.56
CA ALA A 41 -0.39 5.09 8.59
C ALA A 41 -1.19 4.54 9.78
N LEU A 42 -2.20 5.29 10.25
CA LEU A 42 -3.11 4.84 11.30
C LEU A 42 -3.86 3.57 10.88
N ARG A 43 -4.42 3.53 9.66
CA ARG A 43 -5.11 2.34 9.14
C ARG A 43 -4.18 1.13 9.11
N ILE A 44 -2.96 1.29 8.61
CA ILE A 44 -1.95 0.24 8.56
C ILE A 44 -1.62 -0.28 9.97
N ALA A 45 -1.36 0.64 10.91
CA ALA A 45 -0.94 0.29 12.26
C ALA A 45 -2.05 -0.36 13.08
N VAL A 46 -3.27 0.18 13.03
CA VAL A 46 -4.42 -0.31 13.79
C VAL A 46 -4.83 -1.71 13.33
N ASN A 47 -4.77 -1.99 12.02
CA ASN A 47 -5.20 -3.28 11.47
C ASN A 47 -4.05 -4.28 11.28
N ASP A 48 -2.82 -3.96 11.75
CA ASP A 48 -1.61 -4.76 11.49
C ASP A 48 -1.47 -5.20 10.02
N GLU A 49 -1.80 -4.30 9.07
CA GLU A 49 -1.99 -4.72 7.66
C GLU A 49 -0.72 -5.32 7.06
N LEU A 50 0.45 -4.74 7.38
CA LEU A 50 1.73 -5.25 6.91
C LEU A 50 2.10 -6.57 7.59
N GLY A 51 1.88 -6.71 8.90
CA GLY A 51 2.17 -7.95 9.62
C GLY A 51 1.27 -9.10 9.17
N VAL A 52 -0.02 -8.83 8.93
CA VAL A 52 -0.95 -9.80 8.33
C VAL A 52 -0.46 -10.22 6.94
N LEU A 53 -0.06 -9.27 6.09
CA LEU A 53 0.46 -9.56 4.76
C LEU A 53 1.75 -10.41 4.81
N GLU A 54 2.68 -10.08 5.70
CA GLU A 54 3.95 -10.80 5.89
C GLU A 54 3.73 -12.26 6.35
N ARG A 55 2.70 -12.52 7.16
CA ARG A 55 2.37 -13.89 7.62
C ARG A 55 1.52 -14.65 6.59
N ALA A 56 0.52 -14.01 6.01
CA ALA A 56 -0.45 -14.64 5.13
C ALA A 56 0.16 -15.00 3.76
N LEU A 57 1.03 -14.15 3.22
CA LEU A 57 1.55 -14.35 1.87
C LEU A 57 2.40 -15.62 1.72
N PRO A 58 3.39 -15.91 2.60
CA PRO A 58 4.11 -17.18 2.56
C PRO A 58 3.20 -18.40 2.77
N ALA A 59 2.20 -18.29 3.64
CA ALA A 59 1.23 -19.36 3.86
C ALA A 59 0.41 -19.66 2.59
N ALA A 60 -0.11 -18.62 1.94
CA ALA A 60 -0.86 -18.75 0.69
C ALA A 60 -0.02 -19.42 -0.41
N ILE A 61 1.25 -19.04 -0.54
CA ILE A 61 2.18 -19.64 -1.51
C ILE A 61 2.40 -21.14 -1.22
N ARG A 62 2.56 -21.52 0.06
CA ARG A 62 2.71 -22.94 0.44
C ARG A 62 1.46 -23.76 0.08
N CYS A 63 0.27 -23.19 0.28
CA CYS A 63 -1.01 -23.85 0.00
C CYS A 63 -1.32 -24.02 -1.50
N LEU A 64 -0.61 -23.35 -2.41
CA LEU A 64 -0.82 -23.56 -3.84
C LEU A 64 -0.49 -25.01 -4.25
N ALA A 65 -1.34 -25.61 -5.06
CA ALA A 65 -1.01 -26.82 -5.80
C ALA A 65 0.12 -26.55 -6.82
N PRO A 66 0.85 -27.59 -7.29
CA PRO A 66 1.74 -27.45 -8.44
C PRO A 66 1.02 -26.79 -9.60
N ARG A 67 1.68 -25.84 -10.28
CA ARG A 67 1.10 -25.00 -11.35
C ARG A 67 -0.04 -24.07 -10.92
N GLY A 68 -0.38 -24.02 -9.63
CA GLY A 68 -1.33 -23.06 -9.06
C GLY A 68 -0.83 -21.62 -9.15
N ARG A 69 -1.73 -20.65 -9.26
CA ARG A 69 -1.41 -19.23 -9.40
C ARG A 69 -1.88 -18.42 -8.21
N LEU A 70 -1.10 -17.43 -7.82
CA LEU A 70 -1.46 -16.44 -6.80
C LEU A 70 -1.26 -15.05 -7.37
N ALA A 71 -2.29 -14.21 -7.24
CA ALA A 71 -2.26 -12.81 -7.64
C ALA A 71 -2.53 -11.91 -6.43
N VAL A 72 -1.77 -10.82 -6.30
CA VAL A 72 -1.90 -9.84 -5.22
C VAL A 72 -2.01 -8.44 -5.80
N ILE A 73 -3.00 -7.68 -5.34
CA ILE A 73 -3.17 -6.26 -5.64
C ILE A 73 -2.73 -5.47 -4.42
N SER A 74 -1.78 -4.56 -4.59
CA SER A 74 -1.32 -3.64 -3.55
C SER A 74 -1.59 -2.20 -3.94
N PHE A 75 -1.88 -1.34 -2.97
CA PHE A 75 -2.24 0.07 -3.22
C PHE A 75 -1.16 1.06 -2.78
N HIS A 76 -0.16 0.60 -2.03
CA HIS A 76 0.97 1.44 -1.62
C HIS A 76 2.31 0.70 -1.60
N SER A 77 3.39 1.47 -1.59
CA SER A 77 4.76 0.97 -1.77
C SER A 77 5.21 -0.03 -0.71
N LEU A 78 4.74 0.11 0.54
CA LEU A 78 5.09 -0.82 1.62
C LEU A 78 4.54 -2.24 1.38
N GLU A 79 3.26 -2.36 1.01
CA GLU A 79 2.64 -3.64 0.62
C GLU A 79 3.36 -4.23 -0.60
N ASP A 80 3.52 -3.42 -1.66
CA ASP A 80 4.14 -3.86 -2.92
C ASP A 80 5.54 -4.46 -2.70
N ARG A 81 6.33 -3.81 -1.83
CA ARG A 81 7.67 -4.28 -1.46
C ARG A 81 7.64 -5.65 -0.78
N ILE A 82 6.72 -5.89 0.14
CA ILE A 82 6.56 -7.20 0.81
C ILE A 82 6.19 -8.27 -0.23
N VAL A 83 5.24 -7.96 -1.12
CA VAL A 83 4.82 -8.89 -2.18
C VAL A 83 5.98 -9.26 -3.10
N LYS A 84 6.76 -8.27 -3.56
CA LYS A 84 7.96 -8.50 -4.37
C LYS A 84 8.97 -9.41 -3.68
N GLN A 85 9.20 -9.19 -2.39
CA GLN A 85 10.18 -9.97 -1.65
C GLN A 85 9.72 -11.42 -1.49
N ALA A 86 8.47 -11.64 -1.10
CA ALA A 86 7.90 -12.98 -0.97
C ALA A 86 7.89 -13.75 -2.30
N PHE A 87 7.49 -13.09 -3.40
CA PHE A 87 7.44 -13.72 -4.72
C PHE A 87 8.83 -14.09 -5.25
N ARG A 88 9.84 -13.26 -5.01
CA ARG A 88 11.24 -13.58 -5.36
C ARG A 88 11.76 -14.80 -4.57
N LEU A 89 11.44 -14.89 -3.29
CA LEU A 89 11.83 -16.04 -2.46
C LEU A 89 11.14 -17.34 -2.88
N ALA A 90 9.93 -17.25 -3.44
CA ALA A 90 9.16 -18.41 -3.89
C ALA A 90 9.59 -19.01 -5.25
N ALA A 91 10.69 -18.52 -5.84
CA ALA A 91 11.26 -18.99 -7.12
C ALA A 91 10.33 -18.94 -8.35
N GLY A 92 9.20 -18.23 -8.27
CA GLY A 92 8.27 -18.01 -9.39
C GLY A 92 8.55 -16.71 -10.15
N THR A 93 8.21 -16.66 -11.44
CA THR A 93 8.27 -15.41 -12.22
C THR A 93 7.13 -14.48 -11.84
N ALA A 94 7.45 -13.33 -11.24
CA ALA A 94 6.46 -12.31 -10.93
C ALA A 94 6.17 -11.44 -12.17
N ARG A 95 4.93 -11.46 -12.68
CA ARG A 95 4.50 -10.53 -13.75
C ARG A 95 3.82 -9.32 -13.13
N GLU A 96 4.21 -8.12 -13.59
CA GLU A 96 3.64 -6.83 -13.17
C GLU A 96 2.61 -6.34 -14.20
N ALA A 97 1.46 -5.84 -13.73
CA ALA A 97 0.52 -5.09 -14.54
C ALA A 97 0.01 -3.87 -13.76
N GLU A 98 0.13 -2.67 -14.33
CA GLU A 98 -0.34 -1.41 -13.74
C GLU A 98 -1.38 -0.80 -14.70
N ASN A 99 -2.60 -0.55 -14.20
CA ASN A 99 -3.68 0.05 -14.99
C ASN A 99 -4.07 1.42 -14.42
N ASN A 100 -3.90 2.47 -15.23
CA ASN A 100 -3.99 3.86 -14.79
C ASN A 100 -5.33 4.56 -15.07
N GLN A 101 -6.34 3.84 -15.60
CA GLN A 101 -7.60 4.44 -16.06
C GLN A 101 -8.67 4.63 -14.95
N ASN A 102 -8.52 4.01 -13.77
CA ASN A 102 -9.47 4.15 -12.66
C ASN A 102 -8.86 4.99 -11.51
N PRO A 103 -9.48 6.10 -11.06
CA PRO A 103 -9.00 6.91 -9.95
C PRO A 103 -8.70 6.13 -8.66
N ARG A 104 -9.49 5.08 -8.36
CA ARG A 104 -9.25 4.17 -7.22
C ARG A 104 -8.11 3.17 -7.47
N SER A 105 -7.75 2.95 -8.72
CA SER A 105 -6.66 2.06 -9.14
C SER A 105 -5.37 2.81 -9.52
N ARG A 106 -5.32 4.15 -9.39
CA ARG A 106 -4.13 4.95 -9.76
C ARG A 106 -2.83 4.56 -9.07
N SER A 107 -2.90 3.84 -7.95
CA SER A 107 -1.72 3.30 -7.26
C SER A 107 -1.73 1.77 -7.16
N ALA A 108 -2.74 1.12 -7.74
CA ALA A 108 -2.93 -0.32 -7.67
C ALA A 108 -1.88 -1.04 -8.54
N LYS A 109 -1.13 -1.93 -7.92
CA LYS A 109 -0.13 -2.77 -8.58
C LYS A 109 -0.55 -4.22 -8.46
N LEU A 110 -0.78 -4.87 -9.59
CA LEU A 110 -1.04 -6.31 -9.65
C LEU A 110 0.29 -7.04 -9.82
N ARG A 111 0.52 -8.05 -8.97
CA ARG A 111 1.63 -9.00 -9.09
C ARG A 111 1.07 -10.41 -9.09
N ALA A 112 1.57 -11.28 -9.97
CA ALA A 112 1.18 -12.69 -9.97
C ALA A 112 2.37 -13.62 -10.12
N ILE A 113 2.31 -14.78 -9.46
CA ILE A 113 3.24 -15.91 -9.61
C ILE A 113 2.49 -17.20 -9.92
N GLN A 114 3.22 -18.18 -10.45
CA GLN A 114 2.78 -19.57 -10.56
C GLN A 114 3.76 -20.45 -9.76
N LYS A 115 3.24 -21.34 -8.92
CA LYS A 115 4.05 -22.37 -8.25
C LYS A 115 4.50 -23.39 -9.28
N LEU A 116 5.78 -23.76 -9.27
CA LEU A 116 6.32 -24.82 -10.11
C LEU A 116 5.73 -26.18 -9.69
#